data_AF-A0A7S2MZH9-F1
#
_entry.id   AF-A0A7S2MZH9-F1
#
_cell.length_a   1.000
_cell.length_b   1.000
_cell.length_c   1.000
_cell.angle_alpha   90.00
_cell.angle_beta   90.00
_cell.angle_gamma   90.00
#
_symmetry.space_group_name_H-M   'P 1'
#
loop_
_entity.id
_entity.type
_entity.pdbx_description
1 polymer ?
#
loop_
_entity_poly.entity_id
_entity_poly.type
_entity_poly.pdbx_seq_one_letter_code
_entity_poly.pdbx_strand_id
1 'polypeptide(L)'
;PQNISYAASSKHRSYHLLLRSTMRSVPSLFPAAVAMVFTSSSLSYALDTKSFNKIKSEYVNKEELSIITNEDDVESFVFLQKFPLEGSMGYLFHTEVLVCPRNNFSGDDQKMLDDKVTSLTDYVEIEESWWSDKTTNCVELGYGGASCAQECCSVPFGAEQTNFPLNARRAVISNADTATKSLYLYGRGDFDGVKAWHNACDSKCWSKWSGYDYNPITNNCNTFTSTILACVYGLSQKKPHLTVSDMVTVKCDELCKSTSFEDVFEDA
;
A
#
# COMPACT_ATOMS: atom_id res chain seq x y z
N PRO A 1 -2.49 -36.78 52.04
CA PRO A 1 -1.71 -36.66 53.30
C PRO A 1 -0.99 -35.30 53.37
N GLN A 2 -1.58 -34.39 54.14
CA GLN A 2 -1.00 -33.29 54.94
C GLN A 2 0.04 -32.34 54.28
N ASN A 3 -0.35 -31.07 54.03
CA ASN A 3 -0.10 -29.85 54.84
C ASN A 3 1.41 -29.48 54.90
N ILE A 4 1.85 -28.23 54.68
CA ILE A 4 1.69 -27.08 55.59
C ILE A 4 2.04 -25.77 54.82
N SER A 5 1.28 -24.70 55.10
CA SER A 5 1.53 -23.31 54.70
C SER A 5 2.58 -22.61 55.56
N TYR A 6 3.20 -21.51 55.10
CA TYR A 6 3.42 -20.34 55.96
C TYR A 6 3.35 -19.03 55.17
N ALA A 7 2.61 -18.08 55.74
CA ALA A 7 2.49 -16.67 55.35
C ALA A 7 3.23 -15.79 56.37
N ALA A 8 3.67 -14.60 55.92
CA ALA A 8 3.82 -13.34 56.67
C ALA A 8 4.68 -12.36 55.84
N SER A 9 4.63 -11.02 55.88
CA SER A 9 3.76 -9.95 56.40
C SER A 9 4.68 -8.71 56.55
N SER A 10 4.10 -7.49 56.53
CA SER A 10 4.64 -6.21 57.04
C SER A 10 5.57 -5.42 56.07
N LYS A 11 5.51 -4.09 55.91
CA LYS A 11 4.80 -3.00 56.64
C LYS A 11 4.81 -1.69 55.82
N HIS A 12 3.79 -0.88 56.08
CA HIS A 12 3.63 0.55 55.78
C HIS A 12 4.85 1.45 56.01
N ARG A 13 4.95 2.54 55.23
CA ARG A 13 5.13 3.90 55.78
C ARG A 13 4.73 5.02 54.78
N SER A 14 3.68 5.76 55.16
CA SER A 14 3.33 7.07 54.61
C SER A 14 4.19 8.16 55.27
N TYR A 15 4.52 9.20 54.53
CA TYR A 15 4.94 10.49 55.08
C TYR A 15 4.19 11.63 54.39
N HIS A 16 3.32 12.27 55.16
CA HIS A 16 2.87 13.64 54.96
C HIS A 16 3.95 14.59 55.49
N LEU A 17 4.23 15.69 54.78
CA LEU A 17 4.73 16.92 55.41
C LEU A 17 4.32 18.14 54.57
N LEU A 18 3.44 18.93 55.18
CA LEU A 18 3.09 20.31 54.84
C LEU A 18 4.30 21.24 55.06
N LEU A 19 4.42 22.32 54.28
CA LEU A 19 4.86 23.63 54.79
C LEU A 19 4.55 24.80 53.82
N ARG A 20 3.58 25.59 54.25
CA ARG A 20 3.42 27.07 54.24
C ARG A 20 3.94 27.92 53.06
N SER A 21 2.94 28.50 52.40
CA SER A 21 2.77 29.92 51.99
C SER A 21 3.83 30.93 52.46
N THR A 22 4.39 31.66 51.50
CA THR A 22 4.65 33.11 51.63
C THR A 22 4.25 33.81 50.32
N MET A 23 3.34 34.78 50.44
CA MET A 23 3.01 35.73 49.39
C MET A 23 4.17 36.71 49.18
N ARG A 24 4.56 36.93 47.92
CA ARG A 24 5.20 38.18 47.48
C ARG A 24 4.62 38.61 46.14
N SER A 25 3.94 39.74 46.21
CA SER A 25 3.46 40.61 45.14
C SER A 25 4.60 41.35 44.45
N VAL A 26 4.72 41.28 43.12
CA VAL A 26 5.26 42.37 42.25
C VAL A 26 4.84 42.11 40.78
N PRO A 27 4.95 43.07 39.85
CA PRO A 27 3.84 43.80 39.25
C PRO A 27 3.52 43.38 37.80
N SER A 28 2.33 43.78 37.34
CA SER A 28 1.93 43.72 35.94
C SER A 28 2.85 44.59 35.08
N LEU A 29 3.67 43.96 34.25
CA LEU A 29 4.33 44.61 33.11
C LEU A 29 3.79 43.93 31.86
N PHE A 30 2.94 44.66 31.16
CA PHE A 30 2.53 44.38 29.78
C PHE A 30 3.78 44.27 28.90
N PRO A 31 3.99 43.17 28.16
CA PRO A 31 4.71 43.24 26.90
C PRO A 31 3.69 43.61 25.82
N ALA A 32 3.97 44.70 25.12
CA ALA A 32 3.32 45.10 23.89
C ALA A 32 3.17 43.89 22.96
N ALA A 33 1.95 43.69 22.45
CA ALA A 33 1.70 42.79 21.34
C ALA A 33 2.53 43.29 20.15
N VAL A 34 3.67 42.64 19.92
CA VAL A 34 4.34 42.70 18.63
C VAL A 34 3.41 41.99 17.67
N ALA A 35 2.61 42.78 16.94
CA ALA A 35 1.95 42.32 15.75
C ALA A 35 3.05 41.89 14.77
N MET A 36 3.44 40.62 14.83
CA MET A 36 4.07 39.98 13.69
C MET A 36 3.04 40.06 12.59
N VAL A 37 3.26 41.01 11.69
CA VAL A 37 2.72 40.93 10.34
C VAL A 37 3.35 39.67 9.76
N PHE A 38 2.71 38.53 10.00
CA PHE A 38 2.79 37.43 9.07
C PHE A 38 2.19 38.01 7.80
N THR A 39 3.06 38.53 6.93
CA THR A 39 2.76 38.53 5.52
C THR A 39 2.53 37.06 5.22
N SER A 40 1.26 36.66 5.23
CA SER A 40 0.79 35.49 4.54
C SER A 40 1.06 35.76 3.07
N SER A 41 2.33 35.64 2.67
CA SER A 41 2.66 35.07 1.38
C SER A 41 2.09 33.66 1.45
N SER A 42 0.79 33.58 1.20
CA SER A 42 0.12 32.42 0.66
C SER A 42 0.96 32.04 -0.55
N LEU A 43 1.93 31.17 -0.30
CA LEU A 43 2.58 30.38 -1.31
C LEU A 43 1.49 29.43 -1.77
N SER A 44 0.56 29.97 -2.55
CA SER A 44 -0.35 29.23 -3.38
C SER A 44 0.54 28.58 -4.42
N TYR A 45 1.20 27.47 -4.04
CA TYR A 45 1.44 26.43 -5.00
C TYR A 45 0.05 26.00 -5.44
N ALA A 46 -0.46 26.67 -6.47
CA ALA A 46 -1.29 26.00 -7.45
C ALA A 46 -0.42 24.86 -7.98
N LEU A 47 -0.41 23.74 -7.25
CA LEU A 47 -0.12 22.44 -7.82
C LEU A 47 -1.09 22.36 -8.99
N ASP A 48 -0.58 22.58 -10.19
CA ASP A 48 -1.34 22.38 -11.42
C ASP A 48 -1.74 20.90 -11.41
N THR A 49 -2.94 20.63 -10.92
CA THR A 49 -3.50 19.29 -10.67
C THR A 49 -3.72 18.51 -11.97
N LYS A 50 -3.31 19.05 -13.12
CA LYS A 50 -3.50 18.43 -14.43
C LYS A 50 -2.42 17.44 -14.85
N SER A 51 -1.30 17.31 -14.12
CA SER A 51 -0.15 16.50 -14.59
C SER A 51 0.40 15.44 -13.62
N PHE A 52 -0.21 15.21 -12.46
CA PHE A 52 0.32 14.21 -11.51
C PHE A 52 -0.18 12.80 -11.84
N ASN A 53 0.77 11.87 -12.06
CA ASN A 53 0.55 10.42 -12.13
C ASN A 53 -0.46 9.98 -13.18
N LYS A 54 -0.40 10.58 -14.37
CA LYS A 54 -1.27 10.22 -15.48
C LYS A 54 -0.87 8.85 -16.03
N ILE A 55 -1.85 7.97 -16.22
CA ILE A 55 -1.68 6.73 -16.97
C ILE A 55 -1.15 7.07 -18.37
N LYS A 56 -0.16 6.30 -18.84
CA LYS A 56 0.33 6.43 -20.22
C LYS A 56 -0.82 6.26 -21.20
N SER A 57 -0.91 7.13 -22.19
CA SER A 57 -2.08 7.24 -23.07
C SER A 57 -2.47 5.93 -23.75
N GLU A 58 -1.49 5.10 -24.06
CA GLU A 58 -1.61 3.80 -24.69
C GLU A 58 -2.28 2.75 -23.80
N TYR A 59 -2.51 3.02 -22.52
CA TYR A 59 -3.11 2.09 -21.57
C TYR A 59 -4.56 2.44 -21.19
N VAL A 60 -5.03 3.63 -21.55
CA VAL A 60 -6.39 4.08 -21.18
C VAL A 60 -7.43 3.33 -22.00
N ASN A 61 -8.47 2.80 -21.34
CA ASN A 61 -9.56 2.00 -21.93
C ASN A 61 -9.09 0.74 -22.70
N LYS A 62 -7.93 0.19 -22.38
CA LYS A 62 -7.53 -1.12 -22.90
C LYS A 62 -8.01 -2.21 -21.94
N GLU A 63 -9.08 -2.88 -22.35
CA GLU A 63 -9.46 -4.22 -21.87
C GLU A 63 -9.45 -5.12 -23.12
N GLU A 64 -8.44 -5.97 -23.26
CA GLU A 64 -8.48 -6.99 -24.32
C GLU A 64 -9.32 -8.18 -23.83
N LEU A 65 -10.51 -8.29 -24.43
CA LEU A 65 -11.62 -9.22 -24.16
C LEU A 65 -11.33 -10.72 -24.32
N SER A 66 -10.07 -11.16 -24.37
CA SER A 66 -9.75 -12.59 -24.53
C SER A 66 -8.49 -13.03 -23.81
N ILE A 67 -8.28 -12.57 -22.59
CA ILE A 67 -7.35 -13.25 -21.68
C ILE A 67 -8.12 -14.48 -21.17
N ILE A 68 -7.82 -15.64 -21.75
CA ILE A 68 -8.35 -16.93 -21.29
C ILE A 68 -7.82 -17.13 -19.87
N THR A 69 -8.68 -16.87 -18.89
CA THR A 69 -8.48 -17.28 -17.51
C THR A 69 -8.49 -18.79 -17.49
N ASN A 70 -7.34 -19.42 -17.25
CA ASN A 70 -7.42 -20.69 -16.55
C ASN A 70 -7.86 -20.31 -15.14
N GLU A 71 -9.13 -20.59 -14.80
CA GLU A 71 -9.76 -20.37 -13.50
C GLU A 71 -9.14 -21.23 -12.37
N ASP A 72 -7.88 -21.63 -12.51
CA ASP A 72 -7.21 -22.35 -11.47
C ASP A 72 -6.77 -21.34 -10.41
N ASP A 73 -7.12 -21.63 -9.15
CA ASP A 73 -6.58 -20.93 -7.98
C ASP A 73 -5.06 -21.21 -7.91
N VAL A 74 -4.30 -20.43 -8.68
CA VAL A 74 -2.85 -20.55 -8.76
C VAL A 74 -2.23 -19.74 -7.65
N GLU A 75 -1.64 -20.45 -6.68
CA GLU A 75 -0.83 -19.83 -5.63
C GLU A 75 0.22 -18.91 -6.27
N SER A 76 0.27 -17.66 -5.80
CA SER A 76 1.07 -16.59 -6.39
C SER A 76 1.89 -15.88 -5.32
N PHE A 77 3.08 -15.40 -5.69
CA PHE A 77 3.81 -14.44 -4.87
C PHE A 77 3.35 -13.03 -5.20
N VAL A 78 3.08 -12.25 -4.14
CA VAL A 78 2.61 -10.87 -4.27
C VAL A 78 3.75 -9.92 -3.91
N PHE A 79 4.16 -9.12 -4.89
CA PHE A 79 5.18 -8.10 -4.75
C PHE A 79 4.59 -6.70 -4.89
N LEU A 80 5.28 -5.73 -4.33
CA LEU A 80 5.10 -4.31 -4.61
C LEU A 80 6.35 -3.79 -5.29
N GLN A 81 6.18 -3.13 -6.43
CA GLN A 81 7.23 -2.30 -7.01
C GLN A 81 7.01 -0.83 -6.65
N LYS A 82 8.11 -0.15 -6.32
CA LYS A 82 8.13 1.24 -5.88
C LYS A 82 9.08 2.04 -6.76
N PHE A 83 8.62 3.21 -7.19
CA PHE A 83 9.38 4.16 -8.01
C PHE A 83 9.31 5.56 -7.40
N PRO A 84 10.42 6.30 -7.30
CA PRO A 84 10.37 7.75 -7.11
C PRO A 84 9.60 8.40 -8.25
N LEU A 85 8.88 9.48 -7.94
CA LEU A 85 8.31 10.33 -8.99
C LEU A 85 9.34 11.37 -9.43
N GLU A 86 9.45 11.55 -10.75
CA GLU A 86 10.28 12.59 -11.34
C GLU A 86 9.90 13.97 -10.79
N GLY A 87 10.89 14.81 -10.53
CA GLY A 87 10.68 16.16 -10.00
C GLY A 87 10.22 16.23 -8.54
N SER A 88 10.08 15.10 -7.83
CA SER A 88 9.64 15.08 -6.42
C SER A 88 10.75 15.24 -5.39
N MET A 89 12.02 15.38 -5.81
CA MET A 89 13.20 15.36 -4.95
C MET A 89 13.28 14.13 -4.00
N GLY A 90 12.65 13.01 -4.39
CA GLY A 90 12.65 11.77 -3.61
C GLY A 90 11.63 11.74 -2.47
N TYR A 91 10.67 12.68 -2.43
CA TYR A 91 9.61 12.68 -1.42
C TYR A 91 8.34 11.97 -1.88
N LEU A 92 8.06 11.94 -3.19
CA LEU A 92 6.85 11.31 -3.71
C LEU A 92 7.18 10.03 -4.47
N PHE A 93 6.33 9.03 -4.29
CA PHE A 93 6.54 7.70 -4.83
C PHE A 93 5.26 7.16 -5.44
N HIS A 94 5.45 6.41 -6.52
CA HIS A 94 4.45 5.57 -7.16
C HIS A 94 4.65 4.12 -6.76
N THR A 95 3.55 3.41 -6.53
CA THR A 95 3.58 1.99 -6.24
C THR A 95 2.60 1.24 -7.11
N GLU A 96 2.95 -0.01 -7.42
CA GLU A 96 2.15 -0.95 -8.17
C GLU A 96 2.33 -2.34 -7.57
N VAL A 97 1.34 -3.21 -7.71
CA VAL A 97 1.41 -4.60 -7.27
C VAL A 97 1.76 -5.48 -8.46
N LEU A 98 2.72 -6.39 -8.25
CA LEU A 98 3.02 -7.47 -9.19
C LEU A 98 2.58 -8.79 -8.58
N VAL A 99 1.75 -9.54 -9.29
CA VAL A 99 1.32 -10.89 -8.86
C VAL A 99 1.95 -11.89 -9.80
N CYS A 100 2.83 -12.73 -9.28
CA CYS A 100 3.60 -13.67 -10.06
C CYS A 100 3.23 -15.11 -9.67
N PRO A 101 2.69 -15.92 -10.60
CA PRO A 101 2.38 -17.32 -10.32
C PRO A 101 3.58 -18.06 -9.74
N ARG A 102 3.38 -18.77 -8.63
CA ARG A 102 4.45 -19.44 -7.88
C ARG A 102 5.18 -20.48 -8.74
N ASN A 103 4.44 -21.16 -9.61
CA ASN A 103 4.96 -22.17 -10.54
C ASN A 103 5.86 -21.59 -11.65
N ASN A 104 5.88 -20.27 -11.85
CA ASN A 104 6.79 -19.62 -12.81
C ASN A 104 8.18 -19.34 -12.24
N PHE A 105 8.44 -19.71 -10.98
CA PHE A 105 9.75 -19.59 -10.35
C PHE A 105 10.44 -20.96 -10.27
N SER A 106 11.78 -20.96 -10.26
CA SER A 106 12.56 -22.18 -10.00
C SER A 106 12.31 -22.70 -8.58
N GLY A 107 12.62 -23.97 -8.31
CA GLY A 107 12.45 -24.54 -6.96
C GLY A 107 13.26 -23.79 -5.88
N ASP A 108 14.47 -23.34 -6.22
CA ASP A 108 15.31 -22.55 -5.31
C ASP A 108 14.73 -21.15 -5.06
N ASP A 109 14.20 -20.52 -6.10
CA ASP A 109 13.54 -19.21 -5.98
C ASP A 109 12.25 -19.32 -5.16
N GLN A 110 11.43 -20.34 -5.41
CA GLN A 110 10.23 -20.62 -4.61
C GLN A 110 10.59 -20.79 -3.14
N LYS A 111 11.60 -21.63 -2.84
CA LYS A 111 12.05 -21.86 -1.47
C LYS A 111 12.54 -20.56 -0.80
N MET A 112 13.34 -19.75 -1.50
CA MET A 112 13.85 -18.50 -0.97
C MET A 112 12.71 -17.52 -0.64
N LEU A 113 11.73 -17.39 -1.53
CA LEU A 113 10.57 -16.53 -1.33
C LEU A 113 9.68 -17.07 -0.20
N ASP A 114 9.42 -18.37 -0.14
CA ASP A 114 8.64 -19.01 0.93
C ASP A 114 9.30 -18.80 2.30
N ASP A 115 10.62 -19.04 2.40
CA ASP A 115 11.39 -18.81 3.62
C ASP A 115 11.23 -17.36 4.10
N LYS A 116 11.28 -16.38 3.18
CA LYS A 116 11.02 -14.97 3.51
C LYS A 116 9.59 -14.76 3.99
N VAL A 117 8.59 -15.28 3.28
CA VAL A 117 7.16 -15.15 3.64
C VAL A 117 6.88 -15.64 5.05
N THR A 118 7.46 -16.77 5.47
CA THR A 118 7.24 -17.31 6.83
C THR A 118 7.71 -16.39 7.97
N SER A 119 8.61 -15.45 7.65
CA SER A 119 9.17 -14.49 8.62
C SER A 119 8.61 -13.07 8.48
N LEU A 120 7.65 -12.84 7.57
CA LEU A 120 7.12 -11.51 7.29
C LEU A 120 6.23 -11.00 8.43
N THR A 121 6.46 -9.75 8.82
CA THR A 121 5.47 -8.97 9.59
C THR A 121 4.60 -8.12 8.68
N ASP A 122 5.22 -7.42 7.71
CA ASP A 122 4.52 -6.55 6.77
C ASP A 122 4.98 -6.81 5.34
N TYR A 123 6.28 -6.65 5.09
CA TYR A 123 6.93 -6.90 3.80
C TYR A 123 8.45 -7.02 4.02
N VAL A 124 9.16 -7.49 3.00
CA VAL A 124 10.63 -7.48 2.96
C VAL A 124 11.12 -6.99 1.61
N GLU A 125 12.18 -6.18 1.60
CA GLU A 125 12.84 -5.79 0.35
C GLU A 125 13.55 -7.00 -0.28
N ILE A 126 13.43 -7.12 -1.60
CA ILE A 126 14.13 -8.12 -2.39
C ILE A 126 15.24 -7.40 -3.16
N GLU A 127 16.47 -7.82 -2.89
CA GLU A 127 17.68 -7.25 -3.49
C GLU A 127 17.63 -7.29 -5.02
N GLU A 128 18.03 -6.19 -5.66
CA GLU A 128 18.05 -6.08 -7.12
C GLU A 128 18.88 -7.16 -7.81
N SER A 129 19.99 -7.55 -7.17
CA SER A 129 20.83 -8.64 -7.68
C SER A 129 20.09 -9.96 -7.85
N TRP A 130 19.00 -10.19 -7.13
CA TRP A 130 18.18 -11.38 -7.29
C TRP A 130 17.09 -11.23 -8.36
N TRP A 131 16.40 -10.09 -8.46
CA TRP A 131 15.26 -9.96 -9.40
C TRP A 131 15.65 -9.43 -10.78
N SER A 132 16.84 -8.83 -10.94
CA SER A 132 17.24 -8.15 -12.18
C SER A 132 17.38 -9.07 -13.41
N ASP A 133 17.55 -10.38 -13.22
CA ASP A 133 17.61 -11.38 -14.29
C ASP A 133 16.32 -12.21 -14.43
N LYS A 134 15.34 -12.00 -13.56
CA LYS A 134 14.12 -12.81 -13.52
C LYS A 134 13.13 -12.38 -14.59
N THR A 135 12.97 -13.22 -15.61
CA THR A 135 11.99 -13.04 -16.69
C THR A 135 10.64 -13.70 -16.39
N THR A 136 10.37 -14.07 -15.14
CA THR A 136 9.09 -14.64 -14.71
C THR A 136 7.96 -13.67 -15.05
N ASN A 137 6.93 -14.18 -15.72
CA ASN A 137 5.75 -13.40 -16.06
C ASN A 137 4.87 -13.21 -14.83
N CYS A 138 4.45 -11.98 -14.62
CA CYS A 138 3.57 -11.51 -13.58
C CYS A 138 2.42 -10.71 -14.19
N VAL A 139 1.41 -10.44 -13.39
CA VAL A 139 0.38 -9.45 -13.69
C VAL A 139 0.73 -8.15 -12.97
N GLU A 140 0.84 -7.06 -13.72
CA GLU A 140 1.05 -5.69 -13.21
C GLU A 140 -0.29 -5.01 -12.92
N LEU A 141 -0.49 -4.62 -11.66
CA LEU A 141 -1.67 -3.92 -11.18
C LEU A 141 -1.25 -2.52 -10.72
N GLY A 142 -1.54 -1.53 -11.57
CA GLY A 142 -1.24 -0.12 -11.31
C GLY A 142 -2.45 0.77 -11.57
N TYR A 143 -2.48 1.93 -10.91
CA TYR A 143 -3.54 2.93 -11.05
C TYR A 143 -2.95 4.33 -11.19
N GLY A 144 -3.62 5.18 -11.95
CA GLY A 144 -3.20 6.56 -12.21
C GLY A 144 -4.37 7.43 -12.63
N GLY A 145 -4.11 8.71 -12.91
CA GLY A 145 -5.11 9.63 -13.45
C GLY A 145 -5.32 9.43 -14.96
N ALA A 146 -6.55 9.58 -15.43
CA ALA A 146 -6.88 9.56 -16.86
C ALA A 146 -8.16 10.35 -17.16
N SER A 147 -8.34 10.75 -18.41
CA SER A 147 -9.57 11.41 -18.87
C SER A 147 -10.63 10.38 -19.27
N CYS A 148 -11.09 9.58 -18.32
CA CYS A 148 -12.09 8.53 -18.55
C CYS A 148 -12.99 8.34 -17.33
N ALA A 149 -14.29 8.10 -17.59
CA ALA A 149 -15.33 7.93 -16.59
C ALA A 149 -15.76 6.47 -16.40
N GLN A 150 -15.39 5.60 -17.34
CA GLN A 150 -15.70 4.17 -17.27
C GLN A 150 -15.00 3.57 -16.05
N GLU A 151 -15.68 2.62 -15.43
CA GLU A 151 -15.13 1.85 -14.33
C GLU A 151 -13.82 1.17 -14.73
N CYS A 152 -12.82 1.19 -13.86
CA CYS A 152 -11.47 0.65 -14.07
C CYS A 152 -10.71 1.09 -15.34
N CYS A 153 -11.19 2.10 -16.07
CA CYS A 153 -10.52 2.59 -17.28
C CYS A 153 -9.10 3.14 -17.07
N SER A 154 -8.72 3.36 -15.80
CA SER A 154 -7.41 3.88 -15.39
C SER A 154 -6.60 2.86 -14.58
N VAL A 155 -7.05 1.60 -14.59
CA VAL A 155 -6.31 0.42 -14.11
C VAL A 155 -6.00 -0.43 -15.35
N PRO A 156 -4.87 -0.20 -16.03
CA PRO A 156 -4.56 -0.88 -17.28
C PRO A 156 -4.66 -2.40 -17.16
N PHE A 157 -5.27 -3.05 -18.14
CA PHE A 157 -5.42 -4.51 -18.14
C PHE A 157 -5.44 -5.08 -19.57
N GLY A 158 -4.27 -5.51 -20.03
CA GLY A 158 -4.10 -6.14 -21.33
C GLY A 158 -2.83 -6.98 -21.38
N ALA A 159 -2.45 -7.43 -22.58
CA ALA A 159 -1.32 -8.33 -22.77
C ALA A 159 0.00 -7.83 -22.16
N GLU A 160 0.25 -6.51 -22.18
CA GLU A 160 1.44 -5.91 -21.57
C GLU A 160 1.44 -5.98 -20.03
N GLN A 161 0.27 -5.93 -19.41
CA GLN A 161 0.11 -6.02 -17.96
C GLN A 161 0.09 -7.46 -17.50
N THR A 162 -0.56 -8.36 -18.24
CA THR A 162 -0.70 -9.77 -17.84
C THR A 162 0.51 -10.65 -18.19
N ASN A 163 1.43 -10.13 -19.01
CA ASN A 163 2.72 -10.76 -19.28
C ASN A 163 3.89 -9.85 -18.85
N PHE A 164 3.77 -9.23 -17.68
CA PHE A 164 4.81 -8.34 -17.14
C PHE A 164 6.02 -9.14 -16.66
N PRO A 165 7.23 -8.98 -17.25
CA PRO A 165 8.42 -9.65 -16.75
C PRO A 165 8.84 -9.02 -15.40
N LEU A 166 9.13 -9.84 -14.37
CA LEU A 166 9.48 -9.33 -13.04
C LEU A 166 10.64 -8.33 -13.05
N ASN A 167 11.66 -8.57 -13.88
CA ASN A 167 12.81 -7.70 -14.05
C ASN A 167 12.54 -6.40 -14.84
N ALA A 168 11.35 -6.24 -15.43
CA ALA A 168 11.04 -5.05 -16.21
C ALA A 168 11.06 -3.80 -15.34
N ARG A 169 11.67 -2.74 -15.88
CA ARG A 169 11.74 -1.39 -15.30
C ARG A 169 10.70 -0.51 -15.96
N ARG A 170 9.44 -0.81 -15.68
CA ARG A 170 8.26 -0.17 -16.26
C ARG A 170 7.24 0.11 -15.16
N ALA A 171 6.52 1.22 -15.34
CA ALA A 171 5.35 1.61 -14.57
C ALA A 171 4.23 2.01 -15.55
N VAL A 172 2.98 1.99 -15.08
CA VAL A 172 1.79 2.38 -15.85
C VAL A 172 1.63 3.89 -16.01
N ILE A 173 2.26 4.68 -15.13
CA ILE A 173 2.27 6.14 -15.22
C ILE A 173 3.52 6.66 -15.94
N SER A 174 3.44 7.87 -16.50
CA SER A 174 4.51 8.44 -17.32
C SER A 174 5.65 9.12 -16.53
N ASN A 175 5.42 9.52 -15.28
CA ASN A 175 6.35 10.32 -14.47
C ASN A 175 7.02 9.52 -13.34
N ALA A 176 7.00 8.19 -13.41
CA ALA A 176 7.77 7.34 -12.52
C ALA A 176 9.23 7.24 -13.03
N ASP A 177 10.20 7.46 -12.15
CA ASP A 177 11.60 7.17 -12.44
C ASP A 177 11.82 5.65 -12.41
N THR A 178 11.73 5.03 -13.58
CA THR A 178 11.88 3.57 -13.71
C THR A 178 13.33 3.09 -13.59
N ALA A 179 14.31 4.00 -13.66
CA ALA A 179 15.70 3.67 -13.40
C ALA A 179 15.92 3.37 -11.91
N THR A 180 15.08 3.91 -11.03
CA THR A 180 15.13 3.69 -9.58
C THR A 180 13.95 2.83 -9.13
N LYS A 181 14.01 1.53 -9.39
CA LYS A 181 13.01 0.54 -8.96
C LYS A 181 13.46 -0.16 -7.68
N SER A 182 12.58 -0.20 -6.68
CA SER A 182 12.70 -1.12 -5.53
C SER A 182 11.56 -2.15 -5.56
N LEU A 183 11.85 -3.38 -5.13
CA LEU A 183 10.89 -4.50 -5.14
C LEU A 183 10.75 -5.06 -3.71
N TYR A 184 9.51 -5.29 -3.29
CA TYR A 184 9.19 -5.77 -1.95
C TYR A 184 8.25 -6.97 -2.03
N LEU A 185 8.56 -8.04 -1.31
CA LEU A 185 7.68 -9.20 -1.17
C LEU A 185 6.72 -8.96 0.01
N TYR A 186 5.42 -9.13 -0.23
CA TYR A 186 4.36 -8.95 0.76
C TYR A 186 3.80 -10.27 1.27
N GLY A 187 3.85 -11.33 0.48
CA GLY A 187 3.32 -12.62 0.89
C GLY A 187 2.96 -13.51 -0.28
N ARG A 188 2.04 -14.43 0.00
CA ARG A 188 1.41 -15.32 -0.96
C ARG A 188 -0.06 -14.91 -1.14
N GLY A 189 -0.62 -15.23 -2.29
CA GLY A 189 -2.04 -15.16 -2.58
C GLY A 189 -2.52 -16.47 -3.17
N ASP A 190 -3.78 -16.80 -2.92
CA ASP A 190 -4.38 -18.07 -3.36
C ASP A 190 -4.89 -18.02 -4.81
N PHE A 191 -4.69 -16.90 -5.48
CA PHE A 191 -5.10 -16.67 -6.87
C PHE A 191 -4.16 -15.71 -7.58
N ASP A 192 -4.31 -15.64 -8.90
CA ASP A 192 -3.46 -14.84 -9.77
C ASP A 192 -3.85 -13.35 -9.82
N GLY A 193 -3.05 -12.55 -10.52
CA GLY A 193 -3.33 -11.12 -10.64
C GLY A 193 -4.52 -10.79 -11.54
N VAL A 194 -4.98 -11.72 -12.40
CA VAL A 194 -6.18 -11.52 -13.22
C VAL A 194 -7.41 -11.52 -12.32
N LYS A 195 -7.55 -12.55 -11.47
CA LYS A 195 -8.61 -12.61 -10.47
C LYS A 195 -8.52 -11.43 -9.49
N ALA A 196 -7.31 -11.00 -9.12
CA ALA A 196 -7.12 -9.82 -8.29
C ALA A 196 -7.60 -8.52 -8.95
N TRP A 197 -7.36 -8.36 -10.26
CA TRP A 197 -7.88 -7.23 -11.02
C TRP A 197 -9.42 -7.22 -11.00
N HIS A 198 -10.05 -8.36 -11.30
CA HIS A 198 -11.52 -8.50 -11.24
C HIS A 198 -12.08 -8.24 -9.85
N ASN A 199 -11.46 -8.75 -8.79
CA ASN A 199 -11.86 -8.47 -7.41
C ASN A 199 -11.78 -6.97 -7.10
N ALA A 200 -10.75 -6.27 -7.57
CA ALA A 200 -10.61 -4.84 -7.35
C ALA A 200 -11.57 -3.98 -8.18
N CYS A 201 -11.83 -4.41 -9.41
CA CYS A 201 -12.58 -3.67 -10.41
C CYS A 201 -14.08 -3.94 -10.34
N ASP A 202 -14.49 -5.20 -10.40
CA ASP A 202 -15.90 -5.59 -10.52
C ASP A 202 -16.65 -5.45 -9.18
N SER A 203 -15.94 -5.62 -8.06
CA SER A 203 -16.54 -5.61 -6.70
C SER A 203 -16.52 -4.23 -6.02
N LYS A 204 -15.90 -3.21 -6.64
CA LYS A 204 -15.91 -1.80 -6.18
C LYS A 204 -15.47 -1.59 -4.73
N CYS A 205 -14.38 -2.22 -4.33
CA CYS A 205 -13.90 -2.27 -2.94
C CYS A 205 -13.73 -0.94 -2.23
N TRP A 206 -13.46 0.11 -2.99
CA TRP A 206 -13.07 1.42 -2.46
C TRP A 206 -13.44 2.54 -3.42
N SER A 207 -13.17 2.33 -4.70
CA SER A 207 -13.28 3.31 -5.77
C SER A 207 -13.79 2.61 -7.03
N LYS A 208 -14.29 3.39 -7.99
CA LYS A 208 -14.55 2.87 -9.34
C LYS A 208 -13.28 2.71 -10.17
N TRP A 209 -12.16 3.20 -9.65
CA TRP A 209 -10.85 3.26 -10.30
C TRP A 209 -10.90 3.85 -11.72
N SER A 210 -11.88 4.72 -11.97
CA SER A 210 -11.92 5.51 -13.19
C SER A 210 -10.85 6.59 -13.13
N GLY A 211 -10.48 7.13 -14.29
CA GLY A 211 -9.48 8.19 -14.36
C GLY A 211 -9.92 9.48 -13.67
N TYR A 212 -11.22 9.79 -13.71
CA TYR A 212 -11.79 10.94 -13.01
C TYR A 212 -11.96 10.74 -11.50
N ASP A 213 -11.88 9.50 -11.01
CA ASP A 213 -11.91 9.20 -9.57
C ASP A 213 -10.53 9.43 -8.92
N TYR A 214 -9.48 9.66 -9.72
CA TYR A 214 -8.13 9.84 -9.23
C TYR A 214 -8.01 11.15 -8.44
N ASN A 215 -7.59 11.02 -7.19
CA ASN A 215 -7.23 12.14 -6.34
C ASN A 215 -5.81 11.92 -5.78
N PRO A 216 -4.84 12.81 -6.05
CA PRO A 216 -3.45 12.65 -5.63
C PRO A 216 -3.25 12.43 -4.13
N ILE A 217 -4.21 12.82 -3.29
CA ILE A 217 -4.13 12.71 -1.83
C ILE A 217 -4.97 11.52 -1.32
N THR A 218 -6.22 11.40 -1.78
CA THR A 218 -7.20 10.50 -1.13
C THR A 218 -7.54 9.23 -1.90
N ASN A 219 -7.29 9.19 -3.21
CA ASN A 219 -7.60 8.06 -4.06
C ASN A 219 -6.59 8.00 -5.21
N ASN A 220 -5.38 7.54 -4.90
CA ASN A 220 -4.24 7.55 -5.81
C ASN A 220 -3.68 6.13 -6.02
N CYS A 221 -2.54 6.02 -6.70
CA CYS A 221 -1.83 4.76 -6.92
C CYS A 221 -1.53 4.01 -5.61
N ASN A 222 -1.13 4.70 -4.55
CA ASN A 222 -0.82 4.09 -3.26
C ASN A 222 -2.11 3.59 -2.58
N THR A 223 -3.23 4.30 -2.70
CA THR A 223 -4.54 3.82 -2.25
C THR A 223 -4.98 2.55 -2.99
N PHE A 224 -4.76 2.49 -4.31
CA PHE A 224 -5.02 1.29 -5.10
C PHE A 224 -4.15 0.12 -4.64
N THR A 225 -2.84 0.33 -4.50
CA THR A 225 -1.91 -0.66 -3.96
C THR A 225 -2.33 -1.16 -2.57
N SER A 226 -2.75 -0.26 -1.67
CA SER A 226 -3.33 -0.65 -0.37
C SER A 226 -4.55 -1.53 -0.52
N THR A 227 -5.44 -1.22 -1.47
CA THR A 227 -6.66 -1.99 -1.72
C THR A 227 -6.33 -3.39 -2.21
N ILE A 228 -5.43 -3.53 -3.19
CA ILE A 228 -5.01 -4.84 -3.68
C ILE A 228 -4.38 -5.66 -2.55
N LEU A 229 -3.43 -5.08 -1.82
CA LEU A 229 -2.72 -5.82 -0.78
C LEU A 229 -3.65 -6.23 0.36
N ALA A 230 -4.37 -5.29 0.97
CA ALA A 230 -5.13 -5.59 2.19
C ALA A 230 -6.56 -6.09 1.95
N CYS A 231 -7.24 -5.58 0.93
CA CYS A 231 -8.64 -5.93 0.71
C CYS A 231 -8.78 -7.14 -0.19
N VAL A 232 -7.99 -7.22 -1.26
CA VAL A 232 -8.05 -8.35 -2.19
C VAL A 232 -7.26 -9.56 -1.65
N TYR A 233 -6.05 -9.35 -1.15
CA TYR A 233 -5.19 -10.45 -0.68
C TYR A 233 -5.11 -10.64 0.84
N GLY A 234 -5.69 -9.76 1.65
CA GLY A 234 -5.58 -9.84 3.11
C GLY A 234 -4.16 -9.61 3.67
N LEU A 235 -3.26 -9.02 2.89
CA LEU A 235 -1.86 -8.72 3.24
C LEU A 235 -1.73 -7.35 3.92
N SER A 236 -0.53 -7.02 4.39
CA SER A 236 -0.28 -5.71 5.01
C SER A 236 -0.48 -4.57 4.00
N GLN A 237 -1.23 -3.53 4.41
CA GLN A 237 -1.32 -2.29 3.63
C GLN A 237 -0.15 -1.33 3.89
N LYS A 238 0.73 -1.61 4.85
CA LYS A 238 1.88 -0.72 5.13
C LYS A 238 2.81 -0.70 3.93
N LYS A 239 3.33 0.47 3.58
CA LYS A 239 4.25 0.63 2.44
C LYS A 239 5.62 1.16 2.86
N PRO A 240 6.69 0.77 2.16
CA PRO A 240 8.05 1.19 2.51
C PRO A 240 8.26 2.67 2.20
N HIS A 241 8.34 3.48 3.26
CA HIS A 241 8.89 4.83 3.23
C HIS A 241 8.30 5.73 2.14
N LEU A 242 6.97 5.81 2.04
CA LEU A 242 6.28 6.66 1.06
C LEU A 242 6.13 8.12 1.49
N THR A 243 6.61 8.44 2.69
CA THR A 243 6.51 9.77 3.33
C THR A 243 5.05 10.28 3.34
N VAL A 244 4.76 11.42 2.73
CA VAL A 244 3.42 12.02 2.61
C VAL A 244 2.58 11.41 1.48
N SER A 245 3.10 10.43 0.72
CA SER A 245 2.36 9.83 -0.41
C SER A 245 1.36 8.75 0.01
N ASP A 246 1.32 8.39 1.30
CA ASP A 246 0.50 7.30 1.87
C ASP A 246 -0.31 7.79 3.08
N MET A 247 -1.19 8.76 2.83
CA MET A 247 -1.99 9.42 3.89
C MET A 247 -3.32 8.72 4.18
N VAL A 248 -3.65 7.65 3.45
CA VAL A 248 -4.95 6.97 3.53
C VAL A 248 -4.78 5.51 3.86
N THR A 249 -5.36 5.11 4.99
CA THR A 249 -5.58 3.72 5.34
C THR A 249 -6.87 3.24 4.69
N VAL A 250 -6.78 2.21 3.85
CA VAL A 250 -7.97 1.62 3.21
C VAL A 250 -8.74 0.80 4.24
N LYS A 251 -10.07 0.83 4.10
CA LYS A 251 -11.00 0.01 4.86
C LYS A 251 -11.68 -0.92 3.89
N CYS A 252 -11.49 -2.21 4.10
CA CYS A 252 -11.99 -3.22 3.20
C CYS A 252 -13.46 -3.47 3.50
N ASP A 253 -14.31 -3.18 2.51
CA ASP A 253 -15.70 -3.62 2.52
C ASP A 253 -15.74 -5.16 2.51
N GLU A 254 -16.77 -5.76 3.12
CA GLU A 254 -16.97 -7.20 3.10
C GLU A 254 -17.13 -7.72 1.67
N LEU A 255 -17.67 -6.90 0.77
CA LEU A 255 -17.82 -7.21 -0.65
C LEU A 255 -16.48 -7.49 -1.38
N CYS A 256 -15.34 -7.14 -0.77
CA CYS A 256 -14.03 -7.35 -1.38
C CYS A 256 -13.13 -8.35 -0.68
N LYS A 257 -13.55 -8.86 0.47
CA LYS A 257 -12.85 -9.98 1.08
C LYS A 257 -13.18 -11.20 0.23
N SER A 258 -12.17 -11.85 -0.34
CA SER A 258 -12.38 -13.18 -0.88
C SER A 258 -12.92 -14.04 0.27
N THR A 259 -14.16 -14.49 0.18
CA THR A 259 -14.63 -15.58 1.03
C THR A 259 -13.72 -16.77 0.73
N SER A 260 -12.83 -17.11 1.65
CA SER A 260 -12.25 -18.44 1.68
C SER A 260 -13.42 -19.41 1.70
N PHE A 261 -13.35 -20.48 0.90
CA PHE A 261 -14.42 -21.46 0.73
C PHE A 261 -14.78 -22.23 2.03
N GLU A 262 -14.21 -21.85 3.17
CA GLU A 262 -14.43 -22.45 4.49
C GLU A 262 -15.64 -21.86 5.25
N ASP A 263 -16.16 -20.69 4.88
CA ASP A 263 -17.29 -20.06 5.61
C ASP A 263 -18.70 -20.41 5.07
N VAL A 264 -18.84 -21.33 4.11
CA VAL A 264 -20.15 -21.68 3.49
C VAL A 264 -20.74 -23.00 4.01
N PHE A 265 -20.06 -23.70 4.92
CA PHE A 265 -20.56 -24.97 5.50
C PHE A 265 -20.55 -24.98 7.03
N GLU A 266 -21.25 -24.06 7.67
CA GLU A 266 -21.71 -24.25 9.07
C GLU A 266 -23.22 -24.09 9.29
N ASP A 267 -24.03 -23.93 8.24
CA ASP A 267 -25.50 -23.89 8.35
C ASP A 267 -26.22 -24.72 7.26
N ALA A 268 -25.96 -26.04 7.21
CA ALA A 268 -26.79 -27.00 6.48
C ALA A 268 -27.00 -28.31 7.27
#